data_AF-A0A0N1B732-F1
#
_entry.id   AF-A0A0N1B732-F1
#
_cell.length_a   1.000
_cell.length_b   1.000
_cell.length_c   1.000
_cell.angle_alpha   90.00
_cell.angle_beta   90.00
_cell.angle_gamma   90.00
#
_symmetry.space_group_name_H-M   'P 1'
#
loop_
_entity.id
_entity.type
_entity.pdbx_description
1 polymer ?
#
loop_
_entity_poly.entity_id
_entity_poly.type
_entity_poly.pdbx_seq_one_letter_code
_entity_poly.pdbx_strand_id
1 'polypeptide(L)'
;MTTTSLKLPDELKTQISEVAQGQNLSSHAFMVKAIEDAVSRAKLKAAWLAQGEQRLDAAQRTGKSVAADEVFAWMRERGAGRAAAAPKARKA
;
A
#
# COMPACT_ATOMS: atom_id res chain seq x y z
N MET A 1 17.31 13.35 21.77
CA MET A 1 16.17 12.48 21.45
C MET A 1 15.46 12.11 22.74
N THR A 2 14.12 12.03 22.75
CA THR A 2 13.33 11.64 23.92
C THR A 2 13.01 10.15 23.87
N THR A 3 13.29 9.44 24.95
CA THR A 3 12.98 8.02 25.06
C THR A 3 11.49 7.82 25.31
N THR A 4 10.84 7.01 24.49
CA THR A 4 9.46 6.59 24.72
C THR A 4 9.48 5.17 25.30
N SER A 5 8.95 4.98 26.50
CA SER A 5 8.87 3.64 27.13
C SER A 5 7.65 2.89 26.60
N LEU A 6 7.90 1.75 25.93
CA LEU A 6 6.85 0.87 25.41
C LEU A 6 6.75 -0.39 26.28
N LYS A 7 5.57 -0.62 26.85
CA LYS A 7 5.30 -1.86 27.60
C LYS A 7 4.91 -2.96 26.62
N LEU A 8 5.73 -4.00 26.53
CA LEU A 8 5.48 -5.17 25.71
C LEU A 8 5.11 -6.36 26.60
N PRO A 9 4.11 -7.17 26.20
CA PRO A 9 3.90 -8.49 26.79
C PRO A 9 5.17 -9.35 26.67
N ASP A 10 5.43 -10.20 27.66
CA ASP A 10 6.69 -10.96 27.69
C ASP A 10 6.80 -11.94 26.51
N GLU A 11 5.68 -12.55 26.10
CA GLU A 11 5.63 -13.39 24.89
C GLU A 11 6.08 -12.62 23.64
N LEU A 12 5.62 -11.38 23.46
CA LEU A 12 5.99 -10.56 22.31
C LEU A 12 7.47 -10.16 22.35
N LYS A 13 8.06 -9.91 23.53
CA LYS A 13 9.50 -9.64 23.65
C LYS A 13 10.34 -10.83 23.19
N THR A 14 9.92 -12.05 23.53
CA THR A 14 10.60 -13.28 23.12
C THR A 14 10.55 -13.43 21.60
N GLN A 15 9.36 -13.32 21.00
CA GLN A 15 9.19 -13.40 19.55
C GLN A 15 10.01 -12.33 18.80
N ILE A 16 10.02 -11.09 19.30
CA ILE A 16 10.82 -10.01 18.71
C ILE A 16 12.31 -10.37 18.74
N SER A 17 12.80 -10.91 19.85
CA SER A 17 14.22 -11.25 20.01
C SER A 17 14.63 -12.37 19.05
N GLU A 18 13.82 -13.42 18.91
CA GLU A 18 14.06 -14.53 17.98
C GLU A 18 14.07 -14.05 16.52
N VAL A 19 13.06 -13.27 16.12
CA VAL A 19 12.92 -12.74 14.76
C VAL A 19 14.03 -11.75 14.43
N ALA A 20 14.45 -10.92 15.39
CA ALA A 20 15.55 -9.99 15.21
C ALA A 20 16.89 -10.73 15.04
N GLN A 21 17.16 -11.76 15.85
CA GLN A 21 18.35 -12.61 15.72
C GLN A 21 18.41 -13.29 14.35
N GLY A 22 17.29 -13.86 13.87
CA GLY A 22 17.21 -14.47 12.54
C GLY A 22 17.50 -13.49 11.38
N GLN A 23 17.41 -12.19 11.62
CA GLN A 23 17.70 -11.13 10.64
C GLN A 23 19.04 -10.41 10.91
N ASN A 24 19.85 -10.89 11.88
CA ASN A 24 21.07 -10.22 12.33
C ASN A 24 20.84 -8.77 12.82
N LEU A 25 19.69 -8.51 13.45
CA LEU A 25 19.31 -7.22 14.02
C LEU A 25 19.23 -7.30 15.55
N SER A 26 19.41 -6.17 16.23
CA SER A 26 19.03 -6.06 17.64
C SER A 26 17.51 -5.93 17.76
N SER A 27 16.94 -6.35 18.90
CA SER A 27 15.50 -6.20 19.17
C SER A 27 15.06 -4.73 19.04
N HIS A 28 15.90 -3.79 19.48
CA HIS A 28 15.65 -2.35 19.30
C HIS A 28 15.58 -1.94 17.82
N ALA A 29 16.59 -2.31 17.03
CA ALA A 29 16.62 -1.97 15.59
C ALA A 29 15.42 -2.58 14.84
N PHE A 30 15.05 -3.82 15.18
CA PHE A 30 13.86 -4.47 14.64
C PHE A 30 12.57 -3.71 15.00
N MET A 31 12.39 -3.32 16.27
CA MET A 31 11.21 -2.58 16.72
C MET A 31 11.08 -1.22 16.04
N VAL A 32 12.18 -0.46 15.93
CA VAL A 32 12.18 0.84 15.24
C VAL A 32 11.74 0.65 13.78
N LYS A 33 12.37 -0.29 13.07
CA LYS A 33 12.01 -0.61 11.68
C LYS A 33 10.54 -1.02 11.54
N ALA A 34 10.04 -1.87 12.44
CA ALA A 34 8.65 -2.30 12.40
C ALA A 34 7.67 -1.13 12.54
N ILE A 35 7.99 -0.15 13.39
CA ILE A 35 7.19 1.07 13.57
C ILE A 35 7.27 1.95 12.32
N GLU A 36 8.46 2.16 11.74
CA GLU A 36 8.63 2.93 10.50
C GLU A 36 7.81 2.32 9.35
N ASP A 37 7.92 1.01 9.17
CA ASP A 37 7.18 0.28 8.15
C ASP A 37 5.65 0.36 8.40
N ALA A 38 5.22 0.28 9.66
CA ALA A 38 3.80 0.44 10.01
C ALA A 38 3.26 1.84 9.71
N VAL A 39 4.02 2.88 10.06
CA VAL A 39 3.67 4.28 9.75
C VAL A 39 3.60 4.49 8.25
N SER A 40 4.58 3.97 7.50
CA SER A 40 4.60 4.06 6.04
C SER A 40 3.38 3.39 5.41
N ARG A 41 3.07 2.14 5.80
CA ARG A 41 1.88 1.42 5.34
C ARG A 41 0.58 2.17 5.66
N ALA A 42 0.46 2.73 6.87
CA ALA A 42 -0.71 3.49 7.27
C ALA A 42 -0.91 4.74 6.40
N LYS A 43 0.17 5.49 6.13
CA LYS A 43 0.13 6.66 5.24
C LYS A 43 -0.26 6.28 3.81
N LEU A 44 0.35 5.22 3.26
CA LEU A 44 0.03 4.73 1.93
C LEU A 44 -1.44 4.29 1.81
N LYS A 45 -1.95 3.57 2.83
CA LYS A 45 -3.35 3.15 2.88
C LYS A 45 -4.30 4.34 2.92
N ALA A 46 -4.03 5.33 3.75
CA ALA A 46 -4.85 6.54 3.84
C ALA A 46 -4.87 7.31 2.50
N ALA A 47 -3.70 7.48 1.87
CA ALA A 47 -3.60 8.14 0.57
C ALA A 47 -4.33 7.36 -0.54
N TRP A 48 -4.23 6.03 -0.54
CA TRP A 48 -4.93 5.18 -1.50
C TRP A 48 -6.46 5.26 -1.36
N LEU A 49 -6.98 5.24 -0.13
CA LEU A 49 -8.41 5.40 0.13
C LEU A 49 -8.92 6.77 -0.32
N ALA A 50 -8.22 7.85 0.04
CA ALA A 50 -8.59 9.21 -0.37
C ALA A 50 -8.62 9.37 -1.91
N GLN A 51 -7.65 8.78 -2.62
CA GLN A 51 -7.66 8.76 -4.08
C GLN A 51 -8.84 7.94 -4.64
N GLY A 52 -9.18 6.82 -4.00
CA GLY A 52 -10.32 5.99 -4.36
C GLY A 52 -11.64 6.74 -4.24
N GLU A 53 -11.86 7.40 -3.11
CA GLU A 53 -13.04 8.25 -2.86
C GLU A 53 -13.16 9.36 -3.91
N GLN A 54 -12.08 10.11 -4.15
CA GLN A 54 -12.07 11.18 -5.17
C GLN A 54 -12.43 10.64 -6.58
N ARG A 55 -11.92 9.45 -6.94
CA ARG A 55 -12.21 8.83 -8.25
C ARG A 55 -13.65 8.33 -8.32
N LEU A 56 -14.18 7.78 -7.23
CA LEU A 56 -15.57 7.34 -7.14
C LEU A 56 -16.51 8.53 -7.30
N ASP A 57 -16.28 9.62 -6.58
CA ASP A 57 -17.07 10.86 -6.68
C ASP A 57 -17.05 11.41 -8.11
N ALA A 58 -15.87 11.43 -8.75
CA ALA A 58 -15.74 11.87 -10.13
C ALA A 58 -16.50 10.94 -11.11
N ALA A 59 -16.44 9.62 -10.90
CA ALA A 59 -17.17 8.66 -11.71
C ALA A 59 -18.68 8.83 -11.55
N GLN A 60 -19.18 8.95 -10.30
CA GLN A 60 -20.59 9.18 -10.00
C GLN A 60 -21.11 10.50 -10.61
N ARG A 61 -20.33 11.59 -10.49
CA ARG A 61 -20.70 12.90 -11.05
C ARG A 61 -20.71 12.92 -12.58
N THR A 62 -19.78 12.22 -13.23
CA THR A 62 -19.64 12.28 -14.69
C THR A 62 -20.41 11.19 -15.43
N GLY A 63 -20.72 10.08 -14.74
CA GLY A 63 -21.26 8.85 -15.32
C GLY A 63 -20.29 8.17 -16.30
N LYS A 64 -19.02 8.59 -16.33
CA LYS A 64 -18.04 8.05 -17.29
C LYS A 64 -17.24 6.92 -16.65
N SER A 65 -17.11 5.82 -17.35
CA SER A 65 -16.28 4.67 -16.97
C SER A 65 -15.54 4.13 -18.20
N VAL A 66 -14.56 3.26 -17.96
CA VAL A 66 -13.94 2.46 -19.01
C VAL A 66 -14.44 1.04 -18.85
N ALA A 67 -14.83 0.40 -19.95
CA ALA A 67 -15.25 -0.99 -19.93
C ALA A 67 -14.07 -1.90 -19.50
N ALA A 68 -14.36 -2.91 -18.68
CA ALA A 68 -13.31 -3.72 -18.05
C ALA A 68 -12.47 -4.50 -19.08
N ASP A 69 -13.10 -4.98 -20.15
CA ASP A 69 -12.45 -5.64 -21.28
C ASP A 69 -11.44 -4.74 -22.00
N GLU A 70 -11.79 -3.46 -22.24
CA GLU A 70 -10.89 -2.45 -22.82
C GLU A 70 -9.66 -2.21 -21.90
N VAL A 71 -9.88 -2.13 -20.58
CA VAL A 71 -8.78 -2.00 -19.60
C VAL A 71 -7.86 -3.21 -19.61
N PHE A 72 -8.43 -4.42 -19.57
CA PHE A 72 -7.63 -5.65 -19.56
C PHE A 72 -6.87 -5.88 -20.88
N ALA A 73 -7.48 -5.54 -22.02
CA ALA A 73 -6.81 -5.58 -23.31
C ALA A 73 -5.60 -4.64 -23.31
N TRP A 74 -5.80 -3.39 -22.88
CA TRP A 74 -4.72 -2.42 -22.78
C TRP A 74 -3.59 -2.85 -21.84
N MET A 75 -3.92 -3.41 -20.67
CA MET A 75 -2.92 -3.92 -19.73
C MET A 75 -2.09 -5.08 -20.31
N ARG A 76 -2.73 -6.01 -21.04
CA ARG A 76 -2.02 -7.12 -21.70
C ARG A 76 -1.05 -6.62 -22.76
N GLU A 77 -1.48 -5.69 -23.61
CA GLU A 77 -0.60 -5.11 -24.63
C GLU A 77 0.61 -4.41 -24.01
N ARG A 78 0.40 -3.62 -22.95
CA ARG A 78 1.50 -2.98 -22.21
C ARG A 78 2.42 -3.99 -21.54
N GLY A 79 1.88 -5.05 -20.96
CA GLY A 79 2.65 -6.13 -20.34
C GLY A 79 3.54 -6.86 -21.36
N ALA A 80 3.12 -6.92 -22.63
CA ALA A 80 3.91 -7.44 -23.73
C ALA A 80 4.93 -6.43 -24.32
N GLY A 81 5.12 -5.27 -23.68
CA GLY A 81 6.02 -4.22 -24.17
C GLY A 81 5.50 -3.42 -25.37
N ARG A 82 4.23 -3.61 -25.76
CA ARG A 82 3.62 -2.89 -26.89
C ARG A 82 3.12 -1.52 -26.45
N ALA A 83 3.31 -0.52 -27.31
CA ALA A 83 2.78 0.81 -27.10
C ALA A 83 1.27 0.83 -27.41
N ALA A 84 0.45 0.50 -26.41
CA ALA A 84 -1.00 0.57 -26.52
C ALA A 84 -1.57 1.87 -25.96
N ALA A 85 -2.47 2.50 -26.73
CA ALA A 85 -3.19 3.69 -26.30
C ALA A 85 -4.13 3.36 -25.13
N ALA A 86 -4.11 4.18 -24.08
CA ALA A 86 -4.99 3.99 -22.94
C ALA A 86 -6.46 4.19 -23.35
N PRO A 87 -7.36 3.28 -22.92
CA PRO A 87 -8.78 3.41 -23.21
C PRO A 87 -9.36 4.66 -22.52
N LYS A 88 -10.34 5.29 -23.17
CA LYS A 88 -10.91 6.57 -22.70
C LYS A 88 -12.23 6.35 -21.99
N ALA A 89 -12.40 7.02 -20.84
CA ALA A 89 -13.64 6.97 -20.10
C ALA A 89 -14.79 7.61 -20.91
N ARG A 90 -15.88 6.86 -21.05
CA ARG A 90 -17.09 7.26 -21.78
C ARG A 90 -18.32 6.97 -20.93
N LYS A 91 -19.42 7.68 -21.19
CA LYS A 91 -20.68 7.38 -20.50
C LYS A 91 -21.08 5.95 -20.84
N ALA A 92 -21.43 5.18 -19.82
CA ALA A 92 -22.04 3.86 -20.01
C ALA A 92 -23.38 4.00 -20.75
#